data_AF-A0A834XBG7-F1
#
_entry.id   AF-A0A834XBG7-F1
#
_cell.length_a   1.000
_cell.length_b   1.000
_cell.length_c   1.000
_cell.angle_alpha   90.00
_cell.angle_beta   90.00
_cell.angle_gamma   90.00
#
_symmetry.space_group_name_H-M   'P 1'
#
loop_
_entity.id
_entity.type
_entity.pdbx_description
1 polymer ?
#
loop_
_entity_poly.entity_id
_entity_poly.type
_entity_poly.pdbx_seq_one_letter_code
_entity_poly.pdbx_strand_id
1 'polypeptide(L)'
;MLQRLDPQENEKCRVNVDALKRSDVATGLGCVIRNHQWRVLGAVAKRGQPCASVEQLEASAVLLGLEFARGFGCEAVLLEWDACGVINQLNGQTEFIGSMGPIFESTRVVPP
;
A
#
# COMPACT_ATOMS: atom_id res chain seq x y z
N MET A 1 -22.92 13.65 10.50
CA MET A 1 -21.83 14.06 11.42
C MET A 1 -20.60 14.30 10.56
N LEU A 2 -20.28 15.55 10.23
CA LEU A 2 -19.11 15.89 9.41
C LEU A 2 -17.90 15.95 10.37
N GLN A 3 -17.05 14.94 10.36
CA GLN A 3 -15.74 15.03 11.00
C GLN A 3 -14.92 16.06 10.21
N ARG A 4 -14.50 17.13 10.89
CA ARG A 4 -13.47 18.05 10.36
C ARG A 4 -12.18 17.24 10.25
N LEU A 5 -11.80 16.91 9.03
CA LEU A 5 -10.47 16.39 8.71
C LEU A 5 -9.42 17.43 9.14
N ASP A 6 -8.32 16.97 9.72
CA ASP A 6 -7.20 17.83 10.15
C ASP A 6 -6.69 18.62 8.93
N PRO A 7 -6.28 19.91 9.02
CA PRO A 7 -5.82 20.66 7.85
C PRO A 7 -4.68 19.98 7.07
N GLN A 8 -3.84 19.18 7.76
CA GLN A 8 -2.80 18.34 7.15
C GLN A 8 -3.35 17.17 6.31
N GLU A 9 -4.59 16.72 6.51
CA GLU A 9 -5.20 15.66 5.69
C GLU A 9 -5.58 16.15 4.29
N ASN A 10 -5.74 17.47 4.08
CA ASN A 10 -6.03 18.02 2.76
C ASN A 10 -4.85 17.93 1.79
N GLU A 11 -3.63 17.83 2.32
CA GLU A 11 -2.39 17.74 1.55
C GLU A 11 -1.95 16.29 1.27
N LYS A 12 -2.60 15.31 1.91
CA LYS A 12 -2.26 13.89 1.77
C LYS A 12 -3.02 13.25 0.61
N CYS A 13 -2.29 12.50 -0.22
CA CYS A 13 -2.91 11.58 -1.18
C CYS A 13 -3.39 10.33 -0.45
N ARG A 14 -4.65 9.93 -0.64
CA ARG A 14 -5.17 8.65 -0.17
C ARG A 14 -4.84 7.59 -1.20
N VAL A 15 -4.15 6.53 -0.80
CA VAL A 15 -3.68 5.46 -1.69
C VAL A 15 -4.32 4.18 -1.22
N ASN A 16 -5.30 3.69 -1.98
CA ASN A 16 -5.92 2.41 -1.71
C ASN A 16 -5.25 1.33 -2.57
N VAL A 17 -4.80 0.25 -1.94
CA VAL A 17 -4.15 -0.88 -2.61
C VAL A 17 -4.92 -2.17 -2.36
N ASP A 18 -4.84 -3.08 -3.32
CA ASP A 18 -5.45 -4.41 -3.23
C ASP A 18 -4.63 -5.43 -4.06
N ALA A 19 -4.68 -6.69 -3.65
CA ALA A 19 -4.00 -7.80 -4.27
C ALA A 19 -4.97 -8.96 -4.53
N LEU A 20 -4.91 -9.52 -5.73
CA LEU A 20 -5.72 -10.67 -6.12
C LEU A 20 -4.85 -11.87 -6.41
N LYS A 21 -5.06 -12.98 -5.70
CA LYS A 21 -4.48 -14.29 -6.04
C LYS A 21 -5.58 -15.23 -6.54
N ARG A 22 -5.53 -15.61 -7.82
CA ARG A 22 -6.41 -16.64 -8.40
C ARG A 22 -5.77 -18.03 -8.36
N SER A 23 -4.45 -18.09 -8.53
CA SER A 23 -3.61 -19.29 -8.37
C SER A 23 -2.18 -18.84 -8.12
N ASP A 24 -1.26 -19.77 -7.83
CA ASP A 24 0.16 -19.44 -7.60
C ASP A 24 0.83 -18.77 -8.80
N VAL A 25 0.27 -18.89 -10.01
CA VAL A 25 0.81 -18.29 -11.26
C VAL A 25 -0.07 -17.18 -11.84
N ALA A 26 -1.23 -16.92 -11.24
CA ALA A 26 -2.20 -15.92 -11.71
C ALA A 26 -2.54 -14.97 -10.57
N THR A 27 -1.78 -13.87 -10.53
CA THR A 27 -1.88 -12.83 -9.51
C THR A 27 -2.05 -11.44 -10.14
N GLY A 28 -2.68 -10.53 -9.41
CA GLY A 28 -2.92 -9.15 -9.81
C GLY A 28 -2.68 -8.21 -8.64
N LEU A 29 -2.21 -7.00 -8.96
CA LEU A 29 -1.96 -5.91 -8.02
C LEU A 29 -2.72 -4.68 -8.52
N GLY A 30 -3.38 -3.97 -7.60
CA GLY A 30 -4.17 -2.79 -7.90
C GLY A 30 -3.85 -1.65 -6.93
N CYS A 31 -3.91 -0.42 -7.44
CA CYS A 31 -3.83 0.79 -6.63
C CYS A 31 -4.70 1.91 -7.22
N VAL A 32 -5.36 2.67 -6.35
CA VAL A 32 -6.11 3.89 -6.67
C VAL A 32 -5.64 5.03 -5.77
N ILE A 33 -5.28 6.16 -6.38
CA ILE A 33 -4.93 7.39 -5.67
C ILE A 33 -6.15 8.32 -5.69
N ARG A 34 -6.49 8.90 -4.53
CA ARG A 34 -7.54 9.89 -4.36
C ARG A 34 -7.03 11.13 -3.64
N ASN A 35 -7.63 12.28 -3.92
CA ASN A 35 -7.43 13.49 -3.12
C ASN A 35 -8.31 13.47 -1.86
N HIS A 36 -8.18 14.48 -1.01
CA HIS A 36 -8.96 14.66 0.21
C HIS A 36 -10.48 14.80 -0.02
N GLN A 37 -10.91 15.12 -1.24
CA GLN A 37 -12.32 15.17 -1.65
C GLN A 37 -12.81 13.83 -2.20
N TRP A 38 -12.05 12.74 -2.01
CA TRP A 38 -12.32 11.40 -2.54
C TRP A 38 -12.37 11.31 -4.07
N ARG A 39 -11.88 12.33 -4.79
CA ARG A 39 -11.78 12.30 -6.25
C ARG A 39 -10.57 11.48 -6.65
N VAL A 40 -10.76 10.57 -7.61
CA VAL A 40 -9.68 9.75 -8.18
C VAL A 40 -8.74 10.64 -8.96
N LEU A 41 -7.46 10.58 -8.61
CA LEU A 41 -6.37 11.26 -9.29
C LEU A 41 -5.67 10.34 -10.29
N GLY A 42 -5.59 9.05 -9.97
CA GLY A 42 -5.00 8.03 -10.84
C GLY A 42 -5.27 6.63 -10.35
N ALA A 43 -5.10 5.65 -11.23
CA ALA A 43 -5.18 4.23 -10.90
C ALA A 43 -4.15 3.43 -11.70
N VAL A 44 -3.65 2.35 -11.11
CA VAL A 44 -2.74 1.41 -11.76
C VAL A 44 -3.16 -0.01 -11.44
N ALA A 45 -3.09 -0.88 -12.44
CA ALA A 45 -3.21 -2.31 -12.28
C ALA A 45 -2.03 -3.00 -12.97
N LYS A 46 -1.44 -3.99 -12.32
CA LYS A 46 -0.35 -4.78 -12.89
C LYS A 46 -0.57 -6.26 -12.60
N ARG A 47 -0.06 -7.10 -13.50
CA ARG A 47 0.06 -8.53 -13.22
C ARG A 47 1.10 -8.70 -12.11
N GLY A 48 0.73 -9.41 -11.06
CA GLY A 48 1.66 -9.76 -9.99
C GLY A 48 2.65 -10.84 -10.44
N GLN A 49 3.70 -11.03 -9.64
CA GLN A 49 4.57 -12.19 -9.82
C GLN A 49 3.87 -13.47 -9.33
N PRO A 50 4.22 -14.64 -9.89
CA PRO A 50 3.85 -15.91 -9.30
C PRO A 50 4.32 -15.97 -7.84
N CYS A 51 3.40 -16.33 -6.95
CA CYS A 51 3.63 -16.24 -5.52
C CYS A 51 2.69 -17.20 -4.76
N ALA A 52 3.23 -17.94 -3.80
CA ALA A 52 2.46 -18.86 -2.97
C ALA A 52 1.76 -18.16 -1.79
N SER A 53 2.31 -17.06 -1.28
CA SER A 53 1.79 -16.35 -0.10
C SER A 53 0.91 -15.16 -0.51
N VAL A 54 -0.26 -15.04 0.11
CA VAL A 54 -1.13 -13.88 -0.12
C VAL A 54 -0.50 -12.62 0.47
N GLU A 55 0.18 -12.74 1.61
CA GLU A 55 0.87 -11.66 2.32
C GLU A 55 1.99 -11.03 1.48
N GLN A 56 2.74 -11.84 0.75
CA GLN A 56 3.73 -11.38 -0.24
C GLN A 56 3.10 -10.54 -1.34
N LEU A 57 1.91 -10.94 -1.79
CA LEU A 57 1.20 -10.23 -2.83
C LEU A 57 0.61 -8.91 -2.33
N GLU A 58 0.09 -8.88 -1.11
CA GLU A 58 -0.35 -7.65 -0.43
C GLU A 58 0.81 -6.65 -0.28
N ALA A 59 1.97 -7.10 0.22
CA ALA A 59 3.15 -6.26 0.34
C ALA A 59 3.61 -5.71 -1.03
N SER A 60 3.45 -6.51 -2.09
CA SER A 60 3.73 -6.07 -3.46
C SER A 60 2.74 -5.02 -3.96
N ALA A 61 1.45 -5.10 -3.57
CA ALA A 61 0.45 -4.09 -3.91
C ALA A 61 0.74 -2.76 -3.19
N VAL A 62 1.20 -2.82 -1.94
CA VAL A 62 1.66 -1.64 -1.18
C VAL A 62 2.82 -0.96 -1.87
N LEU A 63 3.86 -1.72 -2.22
CA LEU A 63 5.03 -1.17 -2.92
C LEU A 63 4.61 -0.51 -4.25
N LEU A 64 3.78 -1.19 -5.04
CA LEU A 64 3.21 -0.62 -6.27
C LEU A 64 2.49 0.70 -6.02
N GLY A 65 1.67 0.77 -4.97
CA GLY A 65 0.90 1.97 -4.65
C GLY A 65 1.77 3.15 -4.22
N LEU A 66 2.80 2.89 -3.40
CA LEU A 66 3.76 3.91 -2.96
C LEU A 66 4.61 4.43 -4.13
N GLU A 67 5.11 3.55 -4.99
CA GLU A 67 5.86 3.95 -6.19
C GLU A 67 4.98 4.77 -7.14
N PHE A 68 3.73 4.37 -7.33
CA PHE A 68 2.77 5.08 -8.16
C PHE A 68 2.45 6.47 -7.58
N ALA A 69 2.24 6.58 -6.26
CA ALA A 69 2.00 7.85 -5.60
C ALA A 69 3.20 8.80 -5.67
N ARG A 70 4.41 8.26 -5.50
CA ARG A 70 5.65 9.05 -5.68
C ARG A 70 5.76 9.56 -7.12
N GLY A 71 5.48 8.71 -8.12
CA GLY A 71 5.47 9.11 -9.53
C GLY A 71 4.39 10.15 -9.86
N PHE A 72 3.30 10.17 -9.09
CA PHE A 72 2.21 11.15 -9.22
C PHE A 72 2.53 12.50 -8.55
N GLY A 73 3.63 12.59 -7.77
CA GLY A 73 4.01 13.80 -7.05
C GLY A 73 3.37 13.95 -5.66
N CYS A 74 2.86 12.86 -5.08
CA CYS A 74 2.35 12.89 -3.71
C CYS A 74 3.48 12.95 -2.69
N GLU A 75 3.56 14.04 -1.92
CA GLU A 75 4.58 14.23 -0.88
C GLU A 75 4.26 13.50 0.42
N ALA A 76 2.98 13.34 0.73
CA ALA A 76 2.49 12.61 1.88
C ALA A 76 1.33 11.69 1.48
N VAL A 77 1.33 10.46 2.00
CA VAL A 77 0.36 9.42 1.63
C VAL A 77 -0.36 8.90 2.87
N LEU A 78 -1.68 8.73 2.75
CA LEU A 78 -2.49 7.90 3.64
C LEU A 78 -2.77 6.59 2.91
N LEU A 79 -2.11 5.51 3.33
CA LEU A 79 -2.27 4.18 2.75
C LEU A 79 -3.51 3.49 3.35
N GLU A 80 -4.42 3.03 2.50
CA GLU A 80 -5.64 2.29 2.83
C GLU A 80 -5.54 0.88 2.24
N TRP A 81 -5.56 -0.16 3.09
CA TRP A 81 -5.67 -1.56 2.65
C TRP A 81 -6.66 -2.30 3.54
N ASP A 82 -7.18 -3.46 3.10
CA ASP A 82 -8.09 -4.32 3.87
C ASP A 82 -7.48 -5.63 4.47
N ALA A 83 -6.25 -6.01 4.12
CA ALA A 83 -5.53 -7.16 4.68
C ALA A 83 -5.16 -7.06 6.19
N CYS A 84 -6.10 -7.28 7.10
CA CYS A 84 -5.88 -7.34 8.55
C CYS A 84 -4.69 -8.23 9.01
N GLY A 85 -4.31 -9.25 8.23
CA GLY A 85 -3.18 -10.14 8.53
C GLY A 85 -1.81 -9.44 8.50
N VAL A 86 -1.63 -8.48 7.59
CA VAL A 86 -0.36 -7.75 7.45
C VAL A 86 -0.30 -6.57 8.44
N ILE A 87 -1.45 -6.03 8.90
CA ILE A 87 -1.54 -4.94 9.89
C ILE A 87 -1.02 -5.42 11.26
N ASN A 88 -1.35 -6.64 11.64
CA ASN A 88 -0.85 -7.25 12.87
C ASN A 88 0.66 -7.55 12.80
N GLN A 89 1.23 -7.70 11.60
CA GLN A 89 2.66 -7.97 11.38
C GLN A 89 3.50 -6.69 11.28
N LEU A 90 2.97 -5.59 10.74
CA LEU A 90 3.67 -4.29 10.71
C LEU A 90 3.69 -3.59 12.06
N ASN A 91 2.67 -3.82 12.91
CA ASN A 91 2.55 -3.17 14.22
C ASN A 91 3.18 -4.01 15.37
N GLY A 92 3.72 -5.20 15.09
CA GLY A 92 4.28 -6.13 16.08
C GLY A 92 5.81 -6.20 16.05
N GLN A 93 6.43 -6.10 17.23
CA GLN A 93 7.87 -6.14 17.49
C GLN A 93 8.53 -7.47 17.10
N THR A 94 8.81 -7.70 15.82
CA THR A 94 9.58 -8.88 15.39
C THR A 94 10.62 -8.48 14.37
N GLU A 95 11.89 -8.64 14.71
CA GLU A 95 12.98 -8.55 13.75
C GLU A 95 12.77 -9.63 12.69
N PHE A 96 12.58 -9.20 11.44
CA PHE A 96 12.42 -10.11 10.31
C PHE A 96 13.77 -10.69 9.91
N ILE A 97 14.03 -11.94 10.30
CA ILE A 97 15.14 -12.74 9.76
C ILE A 97 14.55 -13.65 8.66
N GLY A 98 14.44 -13.13 7.43
CA GLY A 98 13.90 -13.88 6.28
C GLY A 98 13.69 -13.05 5.01
N SER A 99 13.32 -13.70 3.91
CA SER A 99 13.21 -13.13 2.54
C SER A 99 12.17 -12.00 2.35
N MET A 100 11.40 -11.67 3.39
CA MET A 100 10.43 -10.57 3.43
C MET A 100 11.01 -9.26 3.99
N GLY A 101 12.12 -9.33 4.73
CA GLY A 101 12.76 -8.16 5.36
C GLY A 101 13.02 -7.00 4.39
N PRO A 102 13.57 -7.22 3.18
CA PRO A 102 13.86 -6.13 2.24
C PRO A 102 12.62 -5.37 1.75
N ILE A 103 11.48 -6.06 1.57
CA ILE A 103 10.25 -5.44 1.08
C ILE A 103 9.67 -4.53 2.17
N PHE A 104 9.61 -5.01 3.41
CA PHE A 104 9.11 -4.21 4.52
C PHE A 104 10.05 -3.06 4.90
N GLU A 105 11.38 -3.27 4.85
CA GLU A 105 12.35 -2.21 5.07
C GLU A 105 12.24 -1.10 4.00
N SER A 106 11.93 -1.46 2.75
CA SER A 106 11.69 -0.46 1.68
C SER A 106 10.41 0.38 1.89
N THR A 107 9.49 -0.11 2.72
CA THR A 107 8.22 0.58 3.05
C THR A 107 8.31 1.38 4.35
N ARG A 108 9.39 1.25 5.13
CA ARG A 108 9.59 2.05 6.35
C ARG A 108 9.95 3.48 5.97
N VAL A 109 9.05 4.41 6.28
CA VAL A 109 9.37 5.84 6.31
C VAL A 109 10.17 6.08 7.58
N VAL A 110 11.48 6.35 7.44
CA VAL A 110 12.32 6.79 8.56
C VAL A 110 11.92 8.22 8.90
N PRO A 111 11.37 8.50 10.09
CA PRO A 111 11.17 9.88 10.52
C PRO A 111 12.53 10.59 10.66
N PRO A 112 12.60 11.92 10.46
CA PRO A 112 13.84 12.68 10.55
C PRO A 112 14.54 12.57 11.92
#